data_AF-R7BJT8-F1
#
_entry.id   AF-R7BJT8-F1
#
_cell.length_a   1.000
_cell.length_b   1.000
_cell.length_c   1.000
_cell.angle_alpha   90.00
_cell.angle_beta   90.00
_cell.angle_gamma   90.00
#
_symmetry.space_group_name_H-M   'P 1'
#
loop_
_entity.id
_entity.type
_entity.pdbx_description
1 polymer ?
#
loop_
_entity_poly.entity_id
_entity_poly.type
_entity_poly.pdbx_seq_one_letter_code
_entity_poly.pdbx_strand_id
1 'polypeptide(L)' 'MNNKTLKGISLILFGILLCVGGTEINDTILSHLNDLPFALIGVIFGIAGLAMVFTKESKDTDK' A
#
# COMPACT_ATOMS: atom_id res chain seq x y z
N MET A 1 8.81 -19.65 -4.23
CA MET A 1 8.52 -18.89 -3.00
C MET A 1 7.03 -19.01 -2.73
N ASN A 2 6.59 -19.41 -1.54
CA ASN A 2 5.15 -19.56 -1.27
C ASN A 2 4.45 -18.21 -1.46
N ASN A 3 3.45 -18.20 -2.33
CA ASN A 3 2.66 -17.04 -2.70
C ASN A 3 1.97 -16.36 -1.51
N LYS A 4 1.60 -17.12 -0.46
CA LYS A 4 1.11 -16.57 0.82
C LYS A 4 2.19 -15.78 1.56
N THR A 5 3.43 -16.27 1.54
CA THR A 5 4.58 -15.58 2.11
C THR A 5 4.88 -14.28 1.37
N LEU A 6 4.79 -14.28 0.03
CA LEU A 6 4.98 -13.07 -0.78
C LEU A 6 3.91 -12.00 -0.50
N LYS A 7 2.64 -12.38 -0.35
CA LYS A 7 1.56 -11.46 0.09
C LYS A 7 1.84 -10.88 1.47
N GLY A 8 2.25 -11.74 2.42
CA GLY A 8 2.60 -11.31 3.78
C GLY A 8 3.74 -10.30 3.79
N ILE A 9 4.81 -10.56 3.04
CA ILE A 9 5.94 -9.64 2.91
C ILE A 9 5.50 -8.32 2.26
N SER A 10 4.67 -8.36 1.21
CA SER A 10 4.16 -7.14 0.56
C SER A 10 3.32 -6.27 1.52
N LEU A 11 2.50 -6.89 2.37
CA LEU A 11 1.69 -6.18 3.35
C LEU A 11 2.55 -5.57 4.47
N ILE A 12 3.53 -6.31 4.97
CA ILE A 12 4.48 -5.83 5.98
C ILE A 12 5.30 -4.66 5.43
N LEU A 13 5.82 -4.78 4.21
CA LEU A 13 6.65 -3.74 3.59
C LEU A 13 5.84 -2.47 3.34
N PHE A 14 4.59 -2.60 2.89
CA PHE A 14 3.67 -1.48 2.74
C PHE A 14 3.35 -0.81 4.08
N GLY A 15 3.09 -1.60 5.14
CA GLY A 15 2.81 -1.09 6.48
C GLY A 15 4.00 -0.35 7.11
N ILE A 16 5.23 -0.82 6.90
CA ILE A 16 6.45 -0.12 7.36
C ILE A 16 6.62 1.20 6.60
N LEU A 17 6.40 1.21 5.28
CA LEU A 17 6.44 2.43 4.46
C LEU A 17 5.43 3.48 4.98
N LEU A 18 4.24 3.03 5.34
CA LEU A 18 3.15 3.88 5.84
C LEU A 18 3.41 4.37 7.26
N CYS A 19 4.10 3.58 8.10
CA CYS A 19 4.52 3.97 9.44
C CYS A 19 5.66 4.99 9.41
N VAL A 20 6.66 4.80 8.54
CA VAL A 20 7.78 5.74 8.35
C VAL A 20 7.31 7.06 7.76
N GLY A 21 6.43 7.02 6.76
CA GLY A 21 5.77 8.21 6.25
C GLY A 21 4.67 8.76 7.17
N GLY A 22 4.29 8.02 8.21
CA GLY A 22 3.08 8.25 9.01
C GLY A 22 3.06 9.58 9.75
N THR A 23 4.20 10.06 10.25
CA THR A 23 4.30 11.35 10.92
C THR A 23 4.04 12.51 9.94
N GLU A 24 4.57 12.41 8.72
CA GLU A 24 4.37 13.40 7.65
C GLU A 24 2.98 13.27 7.02
N ILE A 25 2.48 12.03 6.87
CA ILE A 25 1.13 11.71 6.38
C ILE A 25 0.08 12.17 7.39
N ASN A 26 0.27 11.99 8.70
CA ASN A 26 -0.71 12.39 9.72
C ASN A 26 -0.83 13.92 9.83
N ASP A 27 0.29 14.65 9.80
CA ASP A 27 0.26 16.12 9.80
C ASP A 27 -0.31 16.69 8.49
N THR A 28 0.00 16.07 7.35
CA THR A 28 -0.42 16.55 6.03
C THR A 28 -1.87 16.16 5.67
N ILE A 29 -2.27 14.91 5.90
CA ILE A 29 -3.60 14.39 5.51
C ILE A 29 -4.70 14.99 6.38
N LEU A 30 -4.49 15.17 7.69
CA LEU A 30 -5.53 15.71 8.58
C LEU A 30 -5.64 17.23 8.50
N SER A 31 -4.53 17.94 8.26
CA SER A 31 -4.48 19.40 8.38
C SER A 31 -4.54 20.11 7.02
N HIS A 32 -3.98 19.54 5.95
CA HIS A 32 -3.84 20.20 4.65
C HIS A 32 -3.94 19.20 3.48
N LEU A 33 -5.15 18.66 3.22
CA LEU A 33 -5.42 17.86 2.01
C LEU A 33 -5.13 18.60 0.68
N ASN A 34 -5.02 19.94 0.71
CA ASN A 34 -4.72 20.76 -0.46
C ASN A 34 -3.22 20.93 -0.75
N ASP A 35 -2.31 20.72 0.20
CA ASP A 35 -0.87 21.02 0.02
C ASP A 35 -0.02 19.84 -0.46
N LEU A 36 -0.55 18.61 -0.49
CA LEU A 36 0.28 17.46 -0.84
C LEU A 36 -0.40 16.46 -1.80
N PRO A 37 -0.47 16.81 -3.11
CA PRO A 37 -1.02 15.92 -4.13
C PRO A 37 -0.17 14.65 -4.33
N PHE A 38 1.15 14.70 -4.09
CA PHE A 38 2.06 13.62 -4.45
C PHE A 38 2.08 12.45 -3.47
N ALA A 39 2.11 12.70 -2.16
CA ALA A 39 2.05 11.65 -1.13
C ALA A 39 0.70 10.93 -1.17
N LEU A 40 -0.40 11.66 -1.37
CA LEU A 40 -1.72 11.05 -1.52
C LEU A 40 -1.79 10.13 -2.75
N ILE A 41 -1.23 10.58 -3.90
CA ILE A 41 -1.11 9.73 -5.10
C ILE A 41 -0.29 8.47 -4.80
N GLY A 42 0.82 8.61 -4.06
CA GLY A 42 1.67 7.49 -3.68
C GLY A 42 0.96 6.46 -2.81
N VAL A 43 0.16 6.92 -1.83
CA VAL A 43 -0.67 6.04 -0.99
C VAL A 43 -1.73 5.33 -1.83
N ILE A 44 -2.44 6.03 -2.71
CA ILE A 44 -3.47 5.42 -3.59
C ILE A 44 -2.86 4.34 -4.48
N PHE A 45 -1.74 4.65 -5.16
CA PHE A 45 -1.04 3.68 -5.99
C PHE A 45 -0.47 2.50 -5.19
N GLY A 46 0.02 2.75 -3.97
CA GLY A 46 0.48 1.71 -3.07
C GLY A 46 -0.64 0.74 -2.65
N ILE A 47 -1.83 1.26 -2.31
CA ILE A 47 -3.01 0.45 -2.00
C ILE A 47 -3.47 -0.34 -3.24
N ALA A 48 -3.50 0.29 -4.41
CA ALA A 48 -3.88 -0.38 -5.67
C ALA A 48 -2.89 -1.51 -6.04
N GLY A 49 -1.59 -1.28 -5.90
CA GLY A 49 -0.56 -2.30 -6.12
C GLY A 49 -0.66 -3.45 -5.13
N LEU A 50 -0.94 -3.16 -3.85
CA LEU A 50 -1.20 -4.17 -2.84
C LEU A 50 -2.46 -4.98 -3.18
N ALA A 51 -3.55 -4.33 -3.55
CA ALA A 51 -4.77 -5.00 -3.99
C ALA A 51 -4.50 -5.91 -5.21
N MET A 52 -3.68 -5.48 -6.17
CA MET A 52 -3.29 -6.29 -7.32
C MET A 52 -2.52 -7.55 -6.91
N VAL A 53 -1.55 -7.43 -5.98
CA VAL A 53 -0.83 -8.58 -5.41
C VAL A 53 -1.78 -9.55 -4.70
N PHE A 54 -2.78 -9.01 -3.99
CA PHE A 54 -3.79 -9.84 -3.32
C PHE A 54 -4.76 -10.50 -4.30
N THR A 55 -5.10 -9.86 -5.42
CA THR A 55 -6.08 -10.36 -6.40
C THR A 55 -5.46 -11.25 -7.47
N LYS A 56 -4.15 -11.13 -7.77
CA LYS A 56 -3.44 -11.97 -8.75
C LYS A 56 -3.49 -13.45 -8.37
N GLU A 57 -3.46 -13.74 -7.08
CA GLU A 57 -3.51 -15.10 -6.52
C GLU A 57 -4.90 -15.72 -6.57
N SER A 58 -5.97 -14.92 -6.47
CA SER A 58 -7.34 -15.43 -6.61
C SER A 58 -7.69 -15.82 -8.05
N LYS A 59 -6.94 -15.34 -9.05
CA LYS A 59 -7.14 -15.72 -10.45
C LYS A 59 -6.26 -16.88 -10.92
N ASP A 60 -5.26 -17.26 -10.12
CA ASP A 60 -4.38 -18.40 -10.40
C ASP A 60 -4.94 -19.73 -9.84
N THR A 61 -6.01 -19.66 -9.03
CA THR A 61 -6.79 -20.83 -8.53
C THR A 61 -8.03 -21.09 -9.40
N ASP A 62 -7.94 -20.88 -10.72
CA ASP A 62 -9.00 -21.24 -11.68
C ASP A 62 -8.40 -21.81 -13.00
N LYS A 63 -7.26 -22.50 -12.92
CA LYS A 63 -6.73 -23.25 -14.05
C LYS A 63 -6.27 -24.64 -13.64
#